data_AF-A0A438F6V7-F1
#
_entry.id   AF-A0A438F6V7-F1
#
_cell.length_a   1.000
_cell.length_b   1.000
_cell.length_c   1.000
_cell.angle_alpha   90.00
_cell.angle_beta   90.00
_cell.angle_gamma   90.00
#
_symmetry.space_group_name_H-M   'P 1'
#
loop_
_entity.id
_entity.type
_entity.pdbx_description
1 polymer ?
#
loop_
_entity_poly.entity_id
_entity_poly.type
_entity_poly.pdbx_seq_one_letter_code
_entity_poly.pdbx_strand_id
1 'polypeptide(L)'
;MAITVVKRFSRILLFDLHTYVASNMNALQEFGVPKSNIAGLLMYRPMAFMVNPNLFRKNLEEVKKMGFNPSQMKFVLAIQAMRAGGESCWERKIDIYKKWGWSEEEIRLAFTKSPWCMIYSEDKIMAKMDFFVNKMGRESSLIAHRPFLIGLSLEKRIIPRYSVVQVLLSKGLINKDISLVVLFESTEKTFLERFVNAYKEEAPQLMKLYQEKINL
;
A
#
# COMPACT_ATOMS: atom_id res chain seq x y z
N MET A 1 -17.92 5.41 19.93
CA MET A 1 -17.07 4.39 19.28
C MET A 1 -17.81 3.07 19.04
N ALA A 2 -18.34 2.41 20.07
CA ALA A 2 -18.99 1.09 19.94
C ALA A 2 -20.14 1.03 18.91
N ILE A 3 -21.12 1.94 18.97
CA ILE A 3 -22.27 1.97 18.04
C ILE A 3 -21.80 2.14 16.58
N THR A 4 -20.80 2.98 16.32
CA THR A 4 -20.23 3.20 14.98
C THR A 4 -19.56 1.94 14.42
N VAL A 5 -18.82 1.21 15.26
CA VAL A 5 -18.17 -0.04 14.87
C VAL A 5 -19.20 -1.11 14.53
N VAL A 6 -20.23 -1.27 15.36
CA VAL A 6 -21.32 -2.24 15.16
C VAL A 6 -22.11 -1.95 13.89
N LYS A 7 -22.44 -0.68 13.62
CA LYS A 7 -23.14 -0.29 12.39
C LYS A 7 -22.34 -0.61 11.12
N ARG A 8 -21.01 -0.46 11.17
CA ARG A 8 -20.13 -0.69 10.02
C ARG A 8 -19.74 -2.16 9.84
N PHE A 9 -19.69 -2.91 10.92
CA PHE A 9 -19.27 -4.31 10.94
C PHE A 9 -20.22 -5.13 11.83
N SER A 10 -21.47 -5.28 11.42
CA SER A 10 -22.51 -5.99 12.19
C SER A 10 -22.10 -7.42 12.56
N ARG A 11 -21.28 -8.07 11.72
CA ARG A 11 -20.70 -9.40 11.99
C ARG A 11 -19.87 -9.46 13.26
N ILE A 12 -19.37 -8.33 13.79
CA ILE A 12 -18.60 -8.31 15.05
C ILE A 12 -19.43 -8.82 16.24
N LEU A 13 -20.77 -8.68 16.19
CA LEU A 13 -21.69 -9.14 17.22
C LEU A 13 -21.84 -10.67 17.27
N LEU A 14 -21.38 -11.38 16.23
CA LEU A 14 -21.47 -12.84 16.14
C LEU A 14 -20.33 -13.56 16.89
N PHE A 15 -19.47 -12.83 17.58
CA PHE A 15 -18.26 -13.36 18.20
C PHE A 15 -18.15 -12.90 19.64
N ASP A 16 -17.39 -13.65 20.44
CA ASP A 16 -17.07 -13.28 21.82
C ASP A 16 -16.14 -12.05 21.86
N LEU A 17 -16.76 -10.88 21.87
CA LEU A 17 -16.09 -9.60 21.92
C LEU A 17 -15.18 -9.46 23.15
N HIS A 18 -15.58 -10.04 24.28
CA HIS A 18 -14.84 -9.90 25.52
C HIS A 18 -13.53 -10.69 25.48
N THR A 19 -13.58 -11.96 25.07
CA THR A 19 -12.40 -12.83 25.04
C THR A 19 -11.39 -12.42 23.97
N TYR A 20 -11.83 -11.94 22.80
CA TYR A 20 -10.92 -11.63 21.70
C TYR A 20 -10.53 -10.16 21.64
N VAL A 21 -11.50 -9.24 21.66
CA VAL A 21 -11.24 -7.82 21.41
C VAL A 21 -10.55 -7.19 22.61
N ALA A 22 -11.05 -7.41 23.84
CA ALA A 22 -10.44 -6.83 25.04
C ALA A 22 -9.02 -7.37 25.27
N SER A 23 -8.82 -8.69 25.17
CA SER A 23 -7.50 -9.29 25.34
C SER A 23 -6.47 -8.77 24.32
N ASN A 24 -6.85 -8.63 23.05
CA ASN A 24 -5.94 -8.12 22.02
C ASN A 24 -5.69 -6.61 22.14
N MET A 25 -6.69 -5.83 22.59
CA MET A 25 -6.49 -4.42 22.93
C MET A 25 -5.55 -4.23 24.12
N ASN A 26 -5.63 -5.10 25.13
CA ASN A 26 -4.72 -5.08 26.28
C ASN A 26 -3.30 -5.47 25.83
N ALA A 27 -3.15 -6.52 25.01
CA ALA A 27 -1.85 -6.89 24.45
C ALA A 27 -1.20 -5.75 23.64
N LEU A 28 -1.96 -5.01 22.83
CA LEU A 28 -1.43 -3.83 22.13
C LEU A 28 -0.93 -2.75 23.11
N GLN A 29 -1.67 -2.50 24.19
CA GLN A 29 -1.26 -1.54 25.22
C GLN A 29 0.01 -2.00 25.97
N GLU A 30 0.09 -3.28 26.33
CA GLU A 30 1.27 -3.90 26.95
C GLU A 30 2.52 -3.73 26.08
N PHE A 31 2.36 -3.77 24.76
CA PHE A 31 3.45 -3.55 23.79
C PHE A 31 3.77 -2.07 23.55
N GLY A 32 3.07 -1.14 24.21
CA GLY A 32 3.30 0.29 24.10
C GLY A 32 2.57 0.97 22.94
N VAL A 33 1.54 0.34 22.37
CA VAL A 33 0.73 0.95 21.31
C VAL A 33 -0.20 2.01 21.92
N PRO A 34 -0.20 3.27 21.42
CA PRO A 34 -1.04 4.34 21.93
C PRO A 34 -2.53 4.01 21.80
N LYS A 35 -3.31 4.34 22.83
CA LYS A 35 -4.77 4.15 22.83
C LYS A 35 -5.46 4.77 21.61
N SER A 36 -4.95 5.90 21.11
CA SER A 36 -5.45 6.55 19.88
C SER A 36 -5.25 5.68 18.63
N ASN A 37 -4.10 5.02 18.49
CA ASN A 37 -3.83 4.10 17.38
C ASN A 37 -4.72 2.86 17.47
N ILE A 38 -4.90 2.31 18.67
CA ILE A 38 -5.78 1.16 18.93
C ILE A 38 -7.23 1.51 18.57
N ALA A 39 -7.72 2.67 19.03
CA ALA A 39 -9.06 3.16 18.71
C ALA A 39 -9.24 3.39 17.19
N GLY A 40 -8.23 3.96 16.53
CA GLY A 40 -8.19 4.09 15.07
C GLY A 40 -8.37 2.73 14.39
N LEU A 41 -7.54 1.74 14.72
CA LEU A 41 -7.65 0.40 14.14
C LEU A 41 -9.03 -0.22 14.41
N LEU A 42 -9.57 -0.08 15.61
CA LEU A 42 -10.89 -0.65 15.96
C LEU A 42 -12.02 -0.02 15.12
N MET A 43 -11.94 1.28 14.84
CA MET A 43 -12.93 1.98 14.01
C MET A 43 -12.88 1.59 12.54
N TYR A 44 -11.68 1.35 11.99
CA TYR A 44 -11.50 1.06 10.57
C TYR A 44 -11.49 -0.44 10.24
N ARG A 45 -11.01 -1.28 11.17
CA ARG A 45 -10.75 -2.72 10.98
C ARG A 45 -10.97 -3.52 12.27
N PRO A 46 -12.20 -3.59 12.80
CA PRO A 46 -12.48 -4.31 14.05
C PRO A 46 -12.15 -5.82 13.96
N MET A 47 -12.30 -6.42 12.78
CA MET A 47 -11.91 -7.82 12.54
C MET A 47 -10.41 -8.08 12.81
N ALA A 48 -9.56 -7.05 12.81
CA ALA A 48 -8.16 -7.19 13.15
C ALA A 48 -7.94 -7.61 14.62
N PHE A 49 -8.94 -7.45 15.50
CA PHE A 49 -8.88 -7.88 16.91
C PHE A 49 -9.47 -9.28 17.13
N MET A 50 -9.94 -9.94 16.07
CA MET A 50 -10.71 -11.19 16.18
C MET A 50 -9.83 -12.39 15.87
N VAL A 51 -8.76 -12.54 16.66
CA VAL A 51 -7.81 -13.64 16.54
C VAL A 51 -7.42 -14.12 17.92
N ASN A 52 -7.18 -15.42 18.02
CA ASN A 52 -6.67 -16.05 19.24
C ASN A 52 -5.58 -15.18 19.91
N PRO A 53 -5.72 -14.83 21.20
CA PRO A 53 -4.79 -13.95 21.89
C PRO A 53 -3.33 -14.40 21.90
N ASN A 54 -3.06 -15.72 21.91
CA ASN A 54 -1.69 -16.24 21.87
C ASN A 54 -1.06 -16.00 20.50
N LEU A 55 -1.81 -16.28 19.43
CA LEU A 55 -1.37 -15.96 18.07
C LEU A 55 -1.24 -14.45 17.85
N PHE A 56 -2.13 -13.65 18.45
CA PHE A 56 -2.02 -12.19 18.42
C PHE A 56 -0.70 -11.71 19.02
N ARG A 57 -0.37 -12.17 20.23
CA ARG A 57 0.90 -11.83 20.89
C ARG A 57 2.12 -12.31 20.10
N LYS A 58 2.09 -13.51 19.52
CA LYS A 58 3.17 -14.01 18.63
C LYS A 58 3.42 -13.04 17.48
N ASN A 59 2.36 -12.57 16.81
CA ASN A 59 2.49 -11.62 15.71
C ASN A 59 3.02 -10.26 16.18
N LEU A 60 2.63 -9.79 17.39
CA LEU A 60 3.17 -8.55 17.97
C LEU A 60 4.69 -8.63 18.15
N GLU A 61 5.17 -9.75 18.71
CA GLU A 61 6.61 -9.98 18.88
C GLU A 61 7.34 -10.06 17.55
N GLU A 62 6.76 -10.74 16.56
CA GLU A 62 7.35 -10.86 15.23
C GLU A 62 7.47 -9.50 14.52
N VAL A 63 6.40 -8.71 14.51
CA VAL A 63 6.41 -7.34 13.95
C VAL A 63 7.41 -6.45 14.69
N LYS A 64 7.53 -6.59 16.02
CA LYS A 64 8.53 -5.87 16.80
C LYS A 64 9.96 -6.28 16.42
N LYS A 65 10.22 -7.58 16.24
CA LYS A 65 11.51 -8.12 15.77
C LYS A 65 11.88 -7.66 14.36
N MET A 66 10.89 -7.42 13.50
CA MET A 66 11.09 -6.83 12.16
C MET A 66 11.48 -5.34 12.20
N GLY A 67 11.54 -4.72 13.40
CA GLY A 67 12.00 -3.34 13.60
C GLY A 67 10.89 -2.29 13.59
N PHE A 68 9.62 -2.69 13.64
CA PHE A 68 8.52 -1.74 13.77
C PHE A 68 8.43 -1.21 15.19
N ASN A 69 8.27 0.11 15.32
CA ASN A 69 8.06 0.78 16.60
C ASN A 69 6.57 0.69 17.01
N PRO A 70 6.22 0.06 18.15
CA PRO A 70 4.83 -0.05 18.63
C PRO A 70 4.08 1.28 18.78
N SER A 71 4.80 2.38 19.00
CA SER A 71 4.20 3.71 19.09
C SER A 71 3.65 4.24 17.76
N GLN A 72 4.07 3.67 16.63
CA GLN A 72 3.70 4.15 15.30
C GLN A 72 2.51 3.37 14.72
N MET A 73 1.67 4.07 13.95
CA MET A 73 0.55 3.44 13.23
C MET A 73 1.00 2.30 12.29
N LYS A 74 2.24 2.39 11.76
CA LYS A 74 2.81 1.34 10.89
C LYS A 74 2.90 -0.01 11.58
N PHE A 75 3.16 -0.05 12.89
CA PHE A 75 3.18 -1.30 13.65
C PHE A 75 1.82 -2.00 13.59
N VAL A 76 0.75 -1.23 13.81
CA VAL A 76 -0.62 -1.74 13.78
C VAL A 76 -1.02 -2.18 12.36
N LEU A 77 -0.58 -1.45 11.33
CA LEU A 77 -0.77 -1.84 9.92
C LEU A 77 -0.01 -3.12 9.55
N ALA A 78 1.18 -3.33 10.10
CA ALA A 78 1.96 -4.56 9.88
C ALA A 78 1.25 -5.80 10.46
N ILE A 79 0.69 -5.69 11.66
CA ILE A 79 -0.14 -6.76 12.26
C ILE A 79 -1.35 -7.07 11.38
N GLN A 80 -2.00 -6.04 10.84
CA GLN A 80 -3.12 -6.21 9.91
C GLN A 80 -2.67 -6.89 8.62
N ALA A 81 -1.51 -6.55 8.08
CA ALA A 81 -0.98 -7.11 6.85
C ALA A 81 -0.67 -8.61 6.97
N MET A 82 -0.02 -9.03 8.05
CA MET A 82 0.23 -10.45 8.33
C MET A 82 -1.07 -11.25 8.47
N ARG A 83 -2.18 -10.60 8.83
CA ARG A 83 -3.49 -11.25 9.01
C ARG A 83 -4.34 -11.32 7.77
N ALA A 84 -4.22 -10.35 6.85
CA ALA A 84 -5.19 -10.11 5.80
C ALA A 84 -5.40 -11.30 4.83
N GLY A 85 -4.54 -12.33 4.87
CA GLY A 85 -4.79 -13.59 4.17
C GLY A 85 -4.27 -14.86 4.85
N GLY A 86 -3.84 -14.80 6.11
CA GLY A 86 -3.18 -15.92 6.78
C GLY A 86 -1.78 -16.25 6.24
N GLU A 87 -1.13 -17.25 6.83
CA GLU A 87 0.25 -17.65 6.55
C GLU A 87 0.47 -18.02 5.07
N SER A 88 -0.44 -18.81 4.49
CA SER A 88 -0.34 -19.22 3.08
C SER A 88 -0.51 -18.08 2.08
N CYS A 89 -1.25 -17.01 2.41
CA CYS A 89 -1.33 -15.83 1.55
C CYS A 89 -0.08 -14.95 1.68
N TRP A 90 0.51 -14.93 2.87
CA TRP A 90 1.76 -14.22 3.13
C TRP A 90 2.91 -14.81 2.31
N GLU A 91 3.11 -16.13 2.40
CA GLU A 91 4.13 -16.86 1.64
C GLU A 91 3.93 -16.70 0.13
N ARG A 92 2.69 -16.85 -0.38
CA ARG A 92 2.40 -16.63 -1.80
C ARG A 92 2.74 -15.22 -2.28
N LYS A 93 2.53 -14.20 -1.46
CA LYS A 93 2.93 -12.82 -1.80
C LYS A 93 4.45 -12.65 -1.81
N ILE A 94 5.15 -13.26 -0.86
CA ILE A 94 6.62 -13.31 -0.87
C ILE A 94 7.09 -13.94 -2.19
N ASP A 95 6.52 -15.07 -2.58
CA ASP A 95 6.90 -15.76 -3.81
C ASP A 95 6.60 -14.94 -5.06
N ILE A 96 5.49 -14.19 -5.07
CA ILE A 96 5.20 -13.24 -6.16
C ILE A 96 6.31 -12.19 -6.26
N TYR A 97 6.72 -11.58 -5.15
CA TYR A 97 7.79 -10.57 -5.18
C TYR A 97 9.14 -11.18 -5.56
N LYS A 98 9.46 -12.40 -5.10
CA LYS A 98 10.65 -13.15 -5.52
C LYS A 98 10.64 -13.45 -7.03
N LYS A 99 9.48 -13.77 -7.62
CA LYS A 99 9.33 -13.94 -9.09
C LYS A 99 9.64 -12.66 -9.87
N TRP A 100 9.43 -11.49 -9.26
CA TRP A 100 9.84 -10.20 -9.82
C TRP A 100 11.28 -9.81 -9.49
N GLY A 101 12.06 -10.72 -8.91
CA GLY A 101 13.47 -10.54 -8.62
C GLY A 101 13.79 -9.85 -7.29
N TRP A 102 12.80 -9.66 -6.39
CA TRP A 102 13.10 -9.10 -5.08
C TRP A 102 13.82 -10.12 -4.20
N SER A 103 14.89 -9.68 -3.55
CA SER A 103 15.55 -10.35 -2.44
C SER A 103 14.69 -10.37 -1.17
N GLU A 104 15.04 -11.21 -0.20
CA GLU A 104 14.37 -11.21 1.11
C GLU A 104 14.56 -9.89 1.85
N GLU A 105 15.74 -9.28 1.71
CA GLU A 105 16.07 -7.97 2.24
C GLU A 105 15.19 -6.88 1.64
N GLU A 106 14.94 -6.91 0.33
CA GLU A 106 14.05 -5.97 -0.37
C GLU A 106 12.60 -6.15 0.04
N ILE A 107 12.12 -7.39 0.17
CA ILE A 107 10.77 -7.69 0.67
C ILE A 107 10.61 -7.14 2.08
N ARG A 108 11.59 -7.40 2.96
CA ARG A 108 11.59 -6.88 4.33
C ARG A 108 11.61 -5.36 4.35
N LEU A 109 12.45 -4.73 3.53
CA LEU A 109 12.54 -3.28 3.39
C LEU A 109 11.20 -2.69 2.94
N ALA A 110 10.60 -3.26 1.90
CA ALA A 110 9.30 -2.85 1.36
C ALA A 110 8.22 -2.95 2.44
N PHE A 111 8.16 -4.08 3.13
CA PHE A 111 7.19 -4.31 4.20
C PHE A 111 7.35 -3.30 5.35
N THR A 112 8.58 -3.07 5.82
CA THR A 112 8.85 -2.09 6.88
C THR A 112 8.52 -0.67 6.47
N LYS A 113 8.74 -0.31 5.19
CA LYS A 113 8.38 1.01 4.66
C LYS A 113 6.87 1.19 4.57
N SER A 114 6.15 0.20 4.01
CA SER A 114 4.71 0.22 3.81
C SER A 114 4.11 -1.19 3.86
N PRO A 115 3.54 -1.62 5.00
CA PRO A 115 2.90 -2.93 5.13
C PRO A 115 1.77 -3.21 4.14
N TRP A 116 1.20 -2.15 3.56
CA TRP A 116 0.17 -2.24 2.54
C TRP A 116 0.57 -3.05 1.31
N CYS A 117 1.87 -3.12 0.96
CA CYS A 117 2.31 -3.95 -0.15
C CYS A 117 1.91 -5.43 0.01
N MET A 118 1.79 -5.91 1.26
CA MET A 118 1.37 -7.28 1.56
C MET A 118 -0.15 -7.43 1.77
N ILE A 119 -0.94 -6.36 1.70
CA ILE A 119 -2.41 -6.41 1.90
C ILE A 119 -3.17 -6.56 0.57
N TYR A 120 -2.63 -6.02 -0.52
CA TYR A 120 -3.32 -6.06 -1.82
C TYR A 120 -3.43 -7.47 -2.37
N SER A 121 -4.46 -7.73 -3.20
CA SER A 121 -4.62 -9.03 -3.87
C SER A 121 -3.42 -9.34 -4.76
N GLU A 122 -3.17 -10.63 -4.97
CA GLU A 122 -2.08 -11.11 -5.83
C GLU A 122 -2.19 -10.52 -7.24
N ASP A 123 -3.39 -10.50 -7.82
CA ASP A 123 -3.65 -9.90 -9.13
C ASP A 123 -3.30 -8.41 -9.19
N LYS A 124 -3.60 -7.64 -8.14
CA LYS A 124 -3.27 -6.21 -8.07
C LYS A 124 -1.77 -5.99 -7.99
N ILE A 125 -1.05 -6.85 -7.27
CA ILE A 125 0.41 -6.79 -7.19
C ILE A 125 1.00 -7.13 -8.57
N MET A 126 0.59 -8.24 -9.16
CA MET A 126 1.05 -8.70 -10.48
C MET A 126 0.81 -7.66 -11.57
N ALA A 127 -0.39 -7.10 -11.66
CA ALA A 127 -0.72 -6.08 -12.66
C ALA A 127 0.14 -4.81 -12.52
N LYS A 128 0.45 -4.39 -11.28
CA LYS A 128 1.31 -3.23 -11.03
C LYS A 128 2.76 -3.52 -11.34
N MET A 129 3.27 -4.68 -10.94
CA MET A 129 4.64 -5.08 -11.24
C MET A 129 4.86 -5.25 -12.74
N ASP A 130 3.92 -5.87 -13.46
CA ASP A 130 3.96 -5.94 -14.93
C ASP A 130 4.01 -4.55 -15.57
N PHE A 131 3.18 -3.63 -15.09
CA PHE A 131 3.18 -2.27 -15.61
C PHE A 131 4.53 -1.57 -15.37
N PHE A 132 5.05 -1.59 -14.15
CA PHE A 132 6.30 -0.91 -13.83
C PHE A 132 7.51 -1.55 -14.51
N VAL A 133 7.61 -2.88 -14.50
CA VAL A 133 8.79 -3.59 -15.00
C VAL A 133 8.71 -3.76 -16.51
N ASN A 134 7.66 -4.38 -17.02
CA ASN A 134 7.59 -4.75 -18.43
C ASN A 134 7.14 -3.59 -19.32
N LYS A 135 6.13 -2.82 -18.91
CA LYS A 135 5.61 -1.71 -19.75
C LYS A 135 6.44 -0.44 -19.62
N MET A 136 6.88 -0.07 -18.41
CA MET A 136 7.70 1.13 -18.21
C MET A 136 9.21 0.88 -18.30
N GLY A 137 9.66 -0.37 -18.25
CA GLY A 137 11.08 -0.72 -18.28
C GLY A 137 11.83 -0.30 -17.01
N ARG A 138 11.15 -0.22 -15.85
CA ARG A 138 11.79 0.13 -14.58
C ARG A 138 12.31 -1.12 -13.88
N GLU A 139 13.44 -0.97 -13.20
CA GLU A 139 13.95 -2.03 -12.35
C GLU A 139 12.99 -2.33 -11.20
N SER A 140 12.73 -3.62 -10.95
CA SER A 140 11.81 -4.06 -9.89
C SER A 140 12.29 -3.64 -8.50
N SER A 141 13.61 -3.58 -8.28
CA SER A 141 14.23 -3.12 -7.03
C SER A 141 13.80 -1.69 -6.65
N LEU A 142 13.64 -0.79 -7.62
CA LEU A 142 13.18 0.58 -7.37
C LEU A 142 11.78 0.60 -6.75
N ILE A 143 10.94 -0.37 -7.12
CA ILE A 143 9.60 -0.53 -6.58
C ILE A 143 9.64 -1.07 -5.14
N ALA A 144 10.58 -1.98 -4.82
CA ALA A 144 10.81 -2.44 -3.45
C ALA A 144 11.20 -1.28 -2.51
N HIS A 145 11.98 -0.34 -3.03
CA HIS A 145 12.38 0.86 -2.29
C HIS A 145 11.24 1.88 -2.12
N ARG A 146 10.17 1.77 -2.91
CA ARG A 146 8.98 2.65 -2.94
C ARG A 146 7.67 1.85 -2.96
N PRO A 147 7.40 1.03 -1.93
CA PRO A 147 6.25 0.10 -1.91
C PRO A 147 4.88 0.81 -1.91
N PHE A 148 4.85 2.11 -1.62
CA PHE A 148 3.63 2.92 -1.73
C PHE A 148 3.08 2.97 -3.18
N LEU A 149 3.93 2.81 -4.19
CA LEU A 149 3.53 2.74 -5.60
C LEU A 149 2.54 1.58 -5.84
N ILE A 150 2.70 0.46 -5.12
CA ILE A 150 1.78 -0.68 -5.17
C ILE A 150 0.39 -0.32 -4.62
N GLY A 151 0.24 0.78 -3.89
CA GLY A 151 -1.05 1.25 -3.39
C GLY A 151 -1.81 2.18 -4.34
N LEU A 152 -1.14 2.79 -5.31
CA LEU A 152 -1.75 3.75 -6.23
C LEU A 152 -2.70 3.06 -7.22
N SER A 153 -3.75 3.76 -7.66
CA SER A 153 -4.64 3.23 -8.70
C SER A 153 -3.87 3.09 -10.01
N LEU A 154 -3.96 1.91 -10.62
CA LEU A 154 -3.31 1.65 -11.89
C LEU A 154 -4.02 2.43 -13.00
N GLU A 155 -5.35 2.38 -13.01
CA GLU A 155 -6.24 2.92 -14.04
C GLU A 155 -6.43 4.42 -13.90
N LYS A 156 -6.61 4.93 -12.67
CA LYS A 156 -6.94 6.34 -12.42
C LYS A 156 -5.72 7.21 -12.13
N ARG A 157 -4.52 6.63 -12.01
CA ARG A 157 -3.30 7.42 -11.71
C ARG A 157 -2.08 6.97 -12.50
N ILE A 158 -1.68 5.70 -12.42
CA ILE A 158 -0.42 5.26 -13.03
C ILE A 158 -0.48 5.34 -14.56
N ILE A 159 -1.48 4.73 -15.19
CA ILE A 159 -1.65 4.70 -16.66
C ILE A 159 -1.85 6.11 -17.25
N PRO A 160 -2.74 6.98 -16.71
CA PRO A 160 -2.95 8.31 -17.27
C PRO A 160 -1.68 9.16 -17.23
N ARG A 161 -0.96 9.13 -16.10
CA ARG A 161 0.27 9.92 -15.94
C ARG A 161 1.42 9.40 -16.79
N TYR A 162 1.56 8.08 -16.91
CA TYR A 162 2.57 7.50 -17.78
C TYR A 162 2.29 7.80 -19.26
N SER A 163 1.02 7.80 -19.68
CA SER A 163 0.63 8.13 -21.07
C SER A 163 1.07 9.55 -21.48
N VAL A 164 0.91 10.52 -20.58
CA VAL A 164 1.41 11.91 -20.77
C VAL A 164 2.93 11.91 -20.92
N VAL A 165 3.64 11.21 -20.03
CA VAL A 165 5.11 11.11 -20.06
C VAL A 165 5.61 10.47 -21.36
N GLN A 166 4.92 9.45 -21.88
CA GLN A 166 5.31 8.84 -23.16
C GLN A 166 5.26 9.83 -24.32
N VAL A 167 4.22 10.68 -24.39
CA VAL A 167 4.12 11.72 -25.42
C VAL A 167 5.25 12.73 -25.28
N LEU A 168 5.52 13.21 -24.06
CA LEU A 168 6.61 14.15 -23.80
C LEU A 168 7.98 13.56 -24.17
N LEU A 169 8.23 12.29 -23.85
CA LEU A 169 9.46 11.58 -24.24
C LEU A 169 9.59 11.46 -25.76
N SER A 170 8.51 11.10 -26.46
CA SER A 170 8.51 10.97 -27.93
C SER A 170 8.80 12.29 -28.64
N LYS A 171 8.49 13.42 -28.01
CA LYS A 171 8.76 14.77 -28.49
C LYS A 171 10.11 15.33 -28.02
N GLY A 172 10.85 14.59 -27.19
CA GLY A 172 12.13 15.05 -26.63
C GLY A 172 12.01 16.18 -25.61
N LEU A 173 10.82 16.41 -25.04
CA LEU A 173 10.55 17.52 -24.12
C LEU A 173 11.01 17.25 -22.68
N ILE A 174 11.25 15.98 -22.35
CA ILE A 174 11.75 15.53 -21.04
C ILE A 174 12.76 14.39 -21.20
N ASN A 175 13.58 14.18 -20.16
CA ASN A 175 14.52 13.06 -20.09
C ASN A 175 13.79 11.75 -19.73
N LYS A 176 14.32 10.59 -20.15
CA LYS A 176 13.85 9.24 -19.80
C LYS A 176 13.97 8.95 -18.29
N ASP A 177 14.93 9.56 -17.60
CA ASP A 177 15.15 9.32 -16.17
C ASP A 177 14.28 10.19 -15.24
N ILE A 178 12.97 10.05 -15.38
CA ILE A 178 11.99 10.73 -14.51
C ILE A 178 11.81 9.93 -13.23
N SER A 179 11.95 10.63 -12.10
CA SER A 179 11.66 10.07 -10.77
C SER A 179 10.21 9.57 -10.66
N LEU A 180 10.03 8.30 -10.30
CA LEU A 180 8.72 7.70 -10.04
C LEU A 180 7.94 8.41 -8.93
N VAL A 181 8.66 8.97 -7.95
CA VAL A 181 8.08 9.75 -6.86
C VAL A 181 7.44 11.03 -7.40
N VAL A 182 8.19 11.78 -8.23
CA VAL A 182 7.69 13.01 -8.85
C VAL A 182 6.49 12.70 -9.75
N LEU A 183 6.55 11.58 -10.49
CA LEU A 183 5.50 11.20 -11.42
C LEU A 183 4.22 10.74 -10.73
N PHE A 184 4.31 9.83 -9.75
CA PHE A 184 3.13 9.13 -9.23
C PHE A 184 2.73 9.51 -7.80
N GLU A 185 3.65 10.01 -6.98
CA GLU A 185 3.35 10.39 -5.60
C GLU A 185 2.94 11.87 -5.48
N SER A 186 3.22 12.69 -6.50
CA SER A 186 2.78 14.09 -6.54
C SER A 186 1.25 14.25 -6.59
N THR A 187 0.76 15.38 -6.08
CA THR A 187 -0.66 15.74 -6.20
C THR A 187 -1.06 15.87 -7.67
N GLU A 188 -2.36 15.76 -7.96
CA GLU A 188 -2.83 15.96 -9.33
C GLU A 188 -2.51 17.36 -9.85
N LYS A 189 -2.73 18.40 -9.04
CA LYS A 189 -2.37 19.78 -9.37
C LYS A 189 -0.90 19.89 -9.79
N THR A 190 0.01 19.39 -8.94
CA THR A 190 1.45 19.44 -9.21
C THR A 190 1.82 18.65 -10.47
N PHE A 191 1.19 17.50 -10.70
CA PHE A 191 1.42 16.72 -11.92
C PHE A 191 0.98 17.50 -13.16
N LEU A 192 -0.23 18.07 -13.17
CA LEU A 192 -0.76 18.84 -14.29
C LEU A 192 0.10 20.08 -14.58
N GLU A 193 0.51 20.81 -13.56
CA GLU A 193 1.40 21.97 -13.71
C GLU A 193 2.72 21.59 -14.38
N ARG A 194 3.36 20.51 -13.91
CA ARG A 194 4.70 20.12 -14.36
C ARG A 194 4.75 19.38 -15.70
N PHE A 195 3.76 18.54 -15.98
CA PHE A 195 3.81 17.62 -17.12
C PHE A 195 2.73 17.88 -18.17
N VAL A 196 1.76 18.77 -17.92
CA VAL A 196 0.72 19.10 -18.89
C VAL A 196 0.78 20.57 -19.26
N ASN A 197 0.57 21.46 -18.29
CA ASN A 197 0.47 22.90 -18.53
C ASN A 197 1.82 23.52 -18.92
N ALA A 198 2.94 22.98 -18.42
CA ALA A 198 4.29 23.43 -18.79
C ALA A 198 4.62 23.22 -20.28
N TYR A 199 3.89 22.32 -20.96
CA TYR A 199 4.13 21.95 -22.36
C TYR A 199 2.91 22.20 -23.26
N LYS A 200 2.05 23.14 -22.86
CA LYS A 200 0.77 23.40 -23.54
C LYS A 200 0.94 23.85 -24.99
N GLU A 201 2.05 24.51 -25.33
CA GLU A 201 2.31 25.03 -26.68
C GLU A 201 2.91 23.92 -27.56
N GLU A 202 3.83 23.11 -27.00
CA GLU A 202 4.55 22.05 -27.71
C GLU A 202 3.73 20.75 -27.84
N ALA A 203 2.78 20.55 -26.92
CA ALA A 203 1.93 19.37 -26.84
C ALA A 203 0.51 19.70 -26.30
N PRO A 204 -0.29 20.50 -27.03
CA PRO A 204 -1.62 20.91 -26.60
C PRO A 204 -2.60 19.75 -26.35
N GLN A 205 -2.34 18.57 -26.92
CA GLN A 205 -3.17 17.38 -26.76
C GLN A 205 -3.07 16.71 -25.37
N LEU A 206 -2.08 17.07 -24.53
CA LEU A 206 -1.79 16.34 -23.29
C LEU A 206 -2.95 16.36 -22.29
N MET A 207 -3.66 17.49 -22.16
CA MET A 207 -4.79 17.59 -21.23
C MET A 207 -5.93 16.66 -21.64
N LYS A 208 -6.29 16.66 -22.94
CA LYS A 208 -7.32 15.78 -23.49
C LYS A 208 -6.94 14.31 -23.30
N LEU A 209 -5.70 13.94 -23.62
CA LEU A 209 -5.18 12.59 -23.42
C LEU A 209 -5.28 12.15 -21.94
N TYR A 210 -4.87 13.01 -21.00
CA TYR A 210 -4.92 12.70 -19.57
C TYR A 210 -6.36 12.43 -19.10
N GLN A 211 -7.31 13.26 -19.52
CA GLN A 211 -8.74 13.11 -19.19
C GLN A 211 -9.33 11.83 -19.79
N GLU A 212 -9.04 11.53 -21.06
CA GLU A 212 -9.46 10.30 -21.72
C GLU A 212 -8.96 9.07 -20.95
N LYS A 213 -7.69 9.07 -20.53
CA LYS A 213 -7.12 7.94 -19.78
C LYS A 213 -7.69 7.79 -18.37
N ILE A 214 -8.07 8.87 -17.69
CA ILE A 214 -8.74 8.79 -16.38
C ILE A 214 -10.15 8.20 -16.51
N ASN A 215 -10.84 8.45 -17.62
CA ASN A 215 -12.23 8.07 -17.80
C ASN A 215 -12.44 6.66 -18.35
N LEU A 216 -11.37 5.97 -18.75
CA LEU A 216 -11.34 4.53 -19.04
C LEU A 216 -11.41 3.69 -17.75
#